data_AF-A0A6N2DFG5-F1
#
_entry.id   AF-A0A6N2DFG5-F1
#
_cell.length_a   1.000
_cell.length_b   1.000
_cell.length_c   1.000
_cell.angle_alpha   90.00
_cell.angle_beta   90.00
_cell.angle_gamma   90.00
#
_symmetry.space_group_name_H-M   'P 1'
#
loop_
_entity.id
_entity.type
_entity.pdbx_description
1 polymer ?
#
loop_
_entity_poly.entity_id
_entity_poly.type
_entity_poly.pdbx_seq_one_letter_code
_entity_poly.pdbx_strand_id
1 'polypeptide(L)'
;MDAEHPEHHHGDHEHDHLDPLAHVAQAEHPDAVADARAEAGRAVRDLGHALVGHAAPIELIDRVTSTLDALSAELEAHTTRQRAQERQSGDWGPPPADGETMTSYEERPVSGRSSPWGLDLHIVRDGSEAVARLTLRAAHEGAPGRSHGGIVAALFDDVYGFVLTIHSQAAFTGELGIRYEAGTPIGRPLECRVRQTRRDGRKLYMTGELTDTTNDTVVARSTATFIAIDPSRFAAGADA
;
A
#
# COMPACT_ATOMS: atom_id res chain seq x y z
N MET A 1 -14.52 -65.77 25.90
CA MET A 1 -13.05 -65.65 25.86
C MET A 1 -12.73 -64.90 24.58
N ASP A 2 -11.90 -63.87 24.73
CA ASP A 2 -11.16 -63.12 23.70
C ASP A 2 -11.93 -62.44 22.56
N ALA A 3 -12.00 -61.10 22.65
CA ALA A 3 -12.01 -60.17 21.53
C ALA A 3 -11.52 -58.78 22.01
N GLU A 4 -10.26 -58.49 21.67
CA GLU A 4 -9.57 -57.21 21.40
C GLU A 4 -10.03 -55.85 22.00
N HIS A 5 -9.03 -55.03 22.39
CA HIS A 5 -9.19 -53.62 22.77
C HIS A 5 -9.57 -52.73 21.58
N PRO A 6 -10.48 -51.76 21.73
CA PRO A 6 -10.57 -50.60 20.85
C PRO A 6 -9.61 -49.49 21.31
N GLU A 7 -8.79 -48.96 20.40
CA GLU A 7 -7.96 -47.79 20.68
C GLU A 7 -8.83 -46.51 20.74
N HIS A 8 -8.64 -45.72 21.78
CA HIS A 8 -9.29 -44.42 21.91
C HIS A 8 -8.54 -43.36 21.11
N HIS A 9 -9.14 -42.87 20.03
CA HIS A 9 -8.70 -41.61 19.40
C HIS A 9 -9.47 -40.44 20.02
N HIS A 10 -8.80 -39.67 20.88
CA HIS A 10 -9.26 -38.32 21.22
C HIS A 10 -8.99 -37.42 20.01
N GLY A 11 -10.05 -36.83 19.46
CA GLY A 11 -9.90 -35.72 18.52
C GLY A 11 -9.64 -34.45 19.31
N ASP A 12 -8.36 -34.10 19.48
CA ASP A 12 -7.99 -32.79 20.00
C ASP A 12 -8.23 -31.71 18.93
N HIS A 13 -8.74 -30.57 19.39
CA HIS A 13 -8.91 -29.38 18.56
C HIS A 13 -7.57 -28.65 18.43
N GLU A 14 -6.83 -28.90 17.35
CA GLU A 14 -5.76 -27.99 16.94
C GLU A 14 -6.30 -26.84 16.08
N HIS A 15 -5.93 -25.62 16.46
CA HIS A 15 -6.16 -24.43 15.66
C HIS A 15 -5.25 -24.49 14.43
N ASP A 16 -5.83 -24.72 13.27
CA ASP A 16 -5.10 -24.72 12.00
C ASP A 16 -4.65 -23.28 11.69
N HIS A 17 -3.42 -22.98 12.10
CA HIS A 17 -2.75 -21.71 11.83
C HIS A 17 -2.42 -21.65 10.33
N LEU A 18 -3.35 -21.11 9.55
CA LEU A 18 -3.10 -20.70 8.16
C LEU A 18 -2.09 -19.55 8.15
N ASP A 19 -0.81 -19.91 8.11
CA ASP A 19 0.32 -19.00 7.96
C ASP A 19 0.26 -18.32 6.58
N PRO A 20 0.08 -16.98 6.50
CA PRO A 20 0.02 -16.26 5.23
C PRO A 20 1.39 -16.07 4.55
N LEU A 21 2.49 -16.48 5.18
CA LEU A 21 3.86 -16.15 4.75
C LEU A 21 4.47 -17.20 3.82
N ALA A 22 3.95 -17.28 2.60
CA ALA A 22 4.58 -18.04 1.51
C ALA A 22 5.80 -17.30 0.93
N HIS A 23 6.93 -17.48 1.63
CA HIS A 23 8.35 -17.38 1.27
C HIS A 23 8.77 -17.73 -0.18
N VAL A 24 10.01 -17.49 -0.65
CA VAL A 24 11.24 -16.79 -0.17
C VAL A 24 12.12 -16.67 -1.39
N ALA A 25 12.81 -15.53 -1.52
CA ALA A 25 13.23 -14.95 -2.78
C ALA A 25 14.72 -14.36 -2.81
N GLN A 26 15.69 -14.60 -3.72
CA GLN A 26 17.05 -13.98 -3.81
C GLN A 26 17.59 -13.86 -5.26
N ALA A 27 18.05 -14.96 -5.87
CA ALA A 27 18.29 -15.07 -7.32
C ALA A 27 17.87 -16.44 -7.87
N GLU A 28 17.96 -17.51 -7.07
CA GLU A 28 17.31 -18.81 -7.32
C GLU A 28 15.77 -18.74 -7.09
N HIS A 29 15.22 -17.51 -7.16
CA HIS A 29 14.27 -16.97 -6.19
C HIS A 29 14.18 -15.39 -6.42
N PRO A 30 13.05 -14.64 -6.55
CA PRO A 30 12.89 -13.16 -6.30
C PRO A 30 12.46 -12.56 -4.88
N ASP A 31 11.17 -12.65 -4.44
CA ASP A 31 10.44 -12.37 -3.15
C ASP A 31 11.13 -11.90 -1.84
N ALA A 32 11.87 -12.72 -1.08
CA ALA A 32 12.48 -12.35 0.21
C ALA A 32 13.41 -11.12 0.17
N VAL A 33 13.98 -10.78 -0.99
CA VAL A 33 14.62 -9.46 -1.17
C VAL A 33 13.57 -8.33 -1.17
N ALA A 34 12.41 -8.53 -1.80
CA ALA A 34 11.28 -7.60 -1.72
C ALA A 34 10.69 -7.54 -0.30
N ASP A 35 10.59 -8.66 0.43
CA ASP A 35 10.13 -8.67 1.83
C ASP A 35 11.12 -8.00 2.78
N ALA A 36 12.43 -8.29 2.68
CA ALA A 36 13.45 -7.59 3.47
C ALA A 36 13.46 -6.08 3.16
N ARG A 37 13.16 -5.67 1.92
CA ARG A 37 12.97 -4.26 1.56
C ARG A 37 11.66 -3.68 2.09
N ALA A 38 10.58 -4.46 2.16
CA ALA A 38 9.31 -4.06 2.76
C ALA A 38 9.45 -3.86 4.28
N GLU A 39 10.15 -4.76 4.96
CA GLU A 39 10.54 -4.65 6.37
C GLU A 39 11.41 -3.42 6.62
N ALA A 40 12.47 -3.21 5.83
CA ALA A 40 13.32 -2.04 5.93
C ALA A 40 12.55 -0.73 5.68
N GLY A 41 11.67 -0.71 4.67
CA GLY A 41 10.78 0.42 4.41
C GLY A 41 9.86 0.71 5.59
N ARG A 42 9.28 -0.33 6.20
CA ARG A 42 8.46 -0.21 7.41
C ARG A 42 9.27 0.33 8.59
N ALA A 43 10.48 -0.17 8.82
CA ALA A 43 11.36 0.30 9.88
C ALA A 43 11.71 1.79 9.72
N VAL A 44 11.95 2.26 8.50
CA VAL A 44 12.16 3.70 8.21
C VAL A 44 10.89 4.52 8.50
N ARG A 45 9.70 4.03 8.11
CA ARG A 45 8.42 4.68 8.45
C ARG A 45 8.17 4.73 9.96
N ASP A 46 8.39 3.61 10.65
CA ASP A 46 8.28 3.50 12.11
C ASP A 46 9.20 4.49 12.83
N LEU A 47 10.47 4.61 12.39
CA LEU A 47 11.42 5.58 12.90
C LEU A 47 10.97 7.02 12.62
N GLY A 48 10.51 7.34 11.41
CA GLY A 48 9.97 8.65 11.07
C GLY A 48 8.77 9.05 11.93
N HIS A 49 7.84 8.12 12.16
CA HIS A 49 6.72 8.32 13.07
C HIS A 49 7.15 8.47 14.53
N ALA A 50 8.17 7.73 14.97
CA ALA A 50 8.72 7.88 16.31
C ALA A 50 9.39 9.26 16.52
N LEU A 51 10.21 9.71 15.56
CA LEU A 51 10.88 11.01 15.59
C LEU A 51 9.91 12.19 15.59
N VAL A 52 8.83 12.13 14.80
CA VAL A 52 7.82 13.20 14.78
C VAL A 52 6.92 13.16 16.02
N GLY A 53 6.57 11.96 16.50
CA GLY A 53 5.59 11.78 17.57
C GLY A 53 6.11 11.95 19.00
N HIS A 54 7.42 12.04 19.23
CA HIS A 54 8.02 12.01 20.58
C HIS A 54 9.12 13.06 20.76
N ALA A 55 9.18 13.64 21.96
CA ALA A 55 10.34 14.39 22.39
C ALA A 55 11.52 13.43 22.69
N ALA A 56 12.71 13.77 22.20
CA ALA A 56 13.93 12.99 22.39
C ALA A 56 15.09 13.90 22.85
N PRO A 57 16.03 13.38 23.66
CA PRO A 57 17.26 14.09 23.99
C PRO A 57 18.18 14.18 22.76
N ILE A 58 19.00 15.23 22.68
CA ILE A 58 19.83 15.51 21.49
C ILE A 58 20.80 14.37 21.18
N GLU A 59 21.32 13.68 22.21
CA GLU A 59 22.25 12.56 22.08
C GLU A 59 21.60 11.31 21.47
N LEU A 60 20.26 11.19 21.52
CA LEU A 60 19.52 10.17 20.77
C LEU A 60 19.33 10.61 19.30
N ILE A 61 19.00 11.88 19.07
CA ILE A 61 18.82 12.43 17.72
C ILE A 61 20.12 12.35 16.92
N ASP A 62 21.25 12.80 17.48
CA ASP A 62 22.57 12.73 16.84
C ASP A 62 23.01 11.29 16.52
N ARG A 63 22.66 10.33 17.40
CA ARG A 63 22.91 8.91 17.14
C ARG A 63 22.03 8.36 16.02
N VAL A 64 20.76 8.77 15.94
CA VAL A 64 19.89 8.41 14.82
C VAL A 64 20.45 8.96 13.52
N THR A 65 20.81 10.25 13.46
CA THR A 65 21.42 10.89 12.28
C THR A 65 22.65 10.14 11.82
N SER A 66 23.65 9.97 12.68
CA SER A 66 24.92 9.31 12.33
C SER A 66 24.76 7.83 11.94
N THR A 67 23.77 7.13 12.50
CA THR A 67 23.46 5.74 12.09
C THR A 67 22.80 5.71 10.70
N LEU A 68 21.86 6.62 10.42
CA LEU A 68 21.21 6.71 9.12
C LEU A 68 22.17 7.18 8.02
N ASP A 69 23.07 8.12 8.31
CA ASP A 69 24.10 8.57 7.36
C ASP A 69 25.04 7.43 6.96
N ALA A 70 25.50 6.62 7.93
CA ALA A 70 26.35 5.46 7.67
C ALA A 70 25.62 4.40 6.81
N LEU A 71 24.40 4.02 7.18
CA LEU A 71 23.59 3.06 6.42
C LEU A 71 23.25 3.57 5.01
N SER A 72 23.03 4.88 4.86
CA SER A 72 22.78 5.49 3.54
C SER A 72 24.02 5.42 2.66
N ALA A 73 25.20 5.74 3.20
CA ALA A 73 26.46 5.63 2.47
C ALA A 73 26.79 4.18 2.07
N GLU A 74 26.48 3.19 2.91
CA GLU A 74 26.60 1.77 2.56
C GLU A 74 25.65 1.37 1.41
N LEU A 75 24.39 1.80 1.45
CA LEU A 75 23.41 1.54 0.39
C LEU A 75 23.76 2.23 -0.94
N GLU A 76 24.25 3.47 -0.89
CA GLU A 76 24.64 4.27 -2.06
C GLU A 76 25.93 3.77 -2.74
N ALA A 77 26.76 3.00 -2.03
CA ALA A 77 27.93 2.35 -2.61
C ALA A 77 27.59 1.17 -3.55
N HIS A 78 26.35 0.69 -3.53
CA HIS A 78 25.86 -0.39 -4.40
C HIS A 78 25.30 0.10 -5.74
N THR A 79 25.14 -0.82 -6.69
CA THR A 79 24.64 -0.52 -8.04
C THR A 79 23.20 0.00 -8.03
N THR A 80 22.96 1.15 -8.67
CA THR A 80 21.63 1.73 -8.85
C THR A 80 20.65 0.78 -9.53
N ARG A 81 19.52 0.47 -8.87
CA ARG A 81 18.41 -0.31 -9.45
C ARG A 81 17.77 0.42 -10.64
N GLN A 82 17.41 -0.31 -11.68
CA GLN A 82 16.63 0.21 -12.82
C GLN A 82 15.19 -0.31 -12.75
N ARG A 83 14.23 0.50 -12.27
CA ARG A 83 12.80 0.11 -12.17
C ARG A 83 12.22 -0.44 -13.47
N ALA A 84 12.70 0.03 -14.63
CA ALA A 84 12.26 -0.45 -15.95
C ALA A 84 12.60 -1.94 -16.21
N GLN A 85 13.60 -2.50 -15.51
CA GLN A 85 13.97 -3.91 -15.62
C GLN A 85 13.06 -4.83 -14.78
N GLU A 86 12.24 -4.27 -13.89
CA GLU A 86 11.47 -5.01 -12.87
C GLU A 86 10.02 -5.31 -13.32
N ARG A 87 9.52 -4.63 -14.37
CA ARG A 87 8.35 -5.04 -15.16
C ARG A 87 8.59 -4.80 -16.65
N GLN A 88 9.28 -5.74 -17.29
CA GLN A 88 9.68 -5.65 -18.70
C GLN A 88 8.50 -5.83 -19.67
N SER A 89 7.49 -6.62 -19.28
CA SER A 89 6.21 -6.72 -19.98
C SER A 89 5.19 -5.78 -19.33
N GLY A 90 4.47 -5.01 -20.16
CA GLY A 90 3.26 -4.29 -19.74
C GLY A 90 2.05 -5.20 -19.49
N ASP A 91 2.32 -6.44 -19.07
CA ASP A 91 1.34 -7.44 -18.70
C ASP A 91 0.89 -7.17 -17.26
N TRP A 92 -0.42 -7.01 -17.09
CA TRP A 92 -1.04 -6.75 -15.78
C TRP A 92 -1.44 -8.05 -15.08
N GLY A 93 -1.23 -9.21 -15.72
CA GLY A 93 -1.78 -10.49 -15.28
C GLY A 93 -3.29 -10.56 -15.46
N PRO A 94 -3.93 -11.66 -15.00
CA PRO A 94 -5.38 -11.70 -14.83
C PRO A 94 -5.81 -10.65 -13.79
N PRO A 95 -7.03 -10.09 -13.89
CA PRO A 95 -7.59 -9.28 -12.81
C PRO A 95 -7.62 -10.08 -11.49
N PRO A 96 -7.29 -9.45 -10.34
CA PRO A 96 -7.31 -10.12 -9.04
C PRO A 96 -8.73 -10.62 -8.71
N ALA A 97 -8.82 -11.75 -8.03
CA ALA A 97 -10.07 -12.32 -7.55
C ALA A 97 -10.75 -11.42 -6.51
N ASP A 98 -12.04 -11.64 -6.29
CA ASP A 98 -12.78 -10.89 -5.27
C ASP A 98 -12.31 -11.24 -3.86
N GLY A 99 -12.11 -10.24 -3.01
CA GLY A 99 -11.46 -10.39 -1.70
C GLY A 99 -9.93 -10.59 -1.74
N GLU A 100 -9.31 -10.69 -2.93
CA GLU A 100 -7.84 -10.84 -3.04
C GLU A 100 -7.11 -9.55 -2.63
N THR A 101 -6.00 -9.71 -1.90
CA THR A 101 -5.09 -8.62 -1.54
C THR A 101 -4.29 -8.18 -2.76
N MET A 102 -4.30 -6.89 -3.06
CA MET A 102 -3.60 -6.31 -4.21
C MET A 102 -2.38 -5.52 -3.77
N THR A 103 -1.26 -5.70 -4.47
CA THR A 103 -0.02 -4.93 -4.29
C THR A 103 0.31 -4.11 -5.54
N SER A 104 1.13 -3.06 -5.37
CA SER A 104 1.68 -2.26 -6.49
C SER A 104 3.20 -2.48 -6.58
N TYR A 105 3.91 -1.58 -7.26
CA TYR A 105 5.37 -1.52 -7.20
C TYR A 105 5.83 -1.29 -5.74
N GLU A 106 6.75 -2.11 -5.26
CA GLU A 106 7.14 -2.14 -3.85
C GLU A 106 7.74 -0.83 -3.34
N GLU A 107 8.36 -0.06 -4.23
CA GLU A 107 8.97 1.24 -3.94
C GLU A 107 8.16 2.44 -4.47
N ARG A 108 6.86 2.24 -4.73
CA ARG A 108 5.92 3.33 -5.05
C ARG A 108 5.65 4.18 -3.80
N PRO A 109 5.58 5.52 -3.88
CA PRO A 109 4.98 6.32 -2.81
C PRO A 109 3.59 5.78 -2.42
N VAL A 110 3.15 6.03 -1.20
CA VAL A 110 1.80 5.67 -0.71
C VAL A 110 1.53 4.15 -0.55
N SER A 111 1.39 3.36 -1.61
CA SER A 111 1.07 1.91 -1.49
C SER A 111 2.27 0.96 -1.44
N GLY A 112 3.47 1.38 -1.85
CA GLY A 112 4.64 0.49 -1.88
C GLY A 112 5.13 0.11 -0.48
N ARG A 113 5.22 -1.19 -0.17
CA ARG A 113 5.59 -1.67 1.18
C ARG A 113 7.03 -1.29 1.53
N SER A 114 7.93 -1.25 0.55
CA SER A 114 9.33 -0.84 0.67
C SER A 114 9.56 0.68 0.65
N SER A 115 8.51 1.49 0.48
CA SER A 115 8.65 2.94 0.32
C SER A 115 8.75 3.66 1.66
N PRO A 116 9.74 4.55 1.88
CA PRO A 116 9.77 5.40 3.09
C PRO A 116 8.59 6.39 3.13
N TRP A 117 7.88 6.57 2.01
CA TRP A 117 6.68 7.39 1.86
C TRP A 117 5.38 6.56 1.77
N GLY A 118 5.42 5.29 2.15
CA GLY A 118 4.25 4.42 2.22
C GLY A 118 3.30 4.80 3.36
N LEU A 119 2.02 4.46 3.25
CA LEU A 119 0.99 4.68 4.27
C LEU A 119 0.53 3.38 4.96
N ASP A 120 1.32 2.30 4.86
CA ASP A 120 1.02 0.96 5.39
C ASP A 120 -0.37 0.43 4.95
N LEU A 121 -0.69 0.59 3.67
CA LEU A 121 -2.01 0.23 3.11
C LEU A 121 -2.20 -1.29 3.00
N HIS A 122 -3.34 -1.78 3.48
CA HIS A 122 -3.85 -3.12 3.15
C HIS A 122 -5.02 -2.98 2.16
N ILE A 123 -4.81 -3.38 0.91
CA ILE A 123 -5.75 -3.12 -0.19
C ILE A 123 -6.33 -4.43 -0.70
N VAL A 124 -7.66 -4.54 -0.77
CA VAL A 124 -8.38 -5.70 -1.31
C VAL A 124 -9.33 -5.28 -2.43
N ARG A 125 -9.67 -6.23 -3.30
CA ARG A 125 -10.80 -6.10 -4.23
C ARG A 125 -12.11 -6.36 -3.50
N ASP A 126 -13.14 -5.56 -3.79
CA ASP A 126 -14.52 -5.77 -3.36
C ASP A 126 -15.46 -5.50 -4.56
N GLY A 127 -15.82 -6.55 -5.28
CA GLY A 127 -16.62 -6.52 -6.51
C GLY A 127 -15.93 -5.77 -7.66
N SER A 128 -16.22 -4.48 -7.80
CA SER A 128 -15.62 -3.56 -8.76
C SER A 128 -14.89 -2.38 -8.09
N GLU A 129 -14.79 -2.40 -6.76
CA GLU A 129 -14.15 -1.40 -5.93
C GLU A 129 -12.77 -1.88 -5.47
N ALA A 130 -11.85 -0.94 -5.24
CA ALA A 130 -10.66 -1.17 -4.44
C ALA A 130 -10.89 -0.59 -3.04
N VAL A 131 -10.57 -1.38 -2.01
CA VAL A 131 -10.80 -1.05 -0.61
C VAL A 131 -9.47 -1.08 0.14
N ALA A 132 -8.96 0.09 0.50
CA ALA A 132 -7.70 0.26 1.22
C ALA A 132 -7.97 0.57 2.71
N ARG A 133 -7.44 -0.26 3.60
CA ARG A 133 -7.47 -0.07 5.06
C ARG A 133 -6.12 0.43 5.55
N LEU A 134 -6.14 1.42 6.44
CA LEU A 134 -4.93 2.10 6.92
C LEU A 134 -5.14 2.75 8.29
N THR A 135 -4.04 3.22 8.90
CA THR A 135 -4.06 4.13 10.05
C THR A 135 -2.98 5.18 9.85
N LEU A 136 -3.38 6.45 9.76
CA LEU A 136 -2.43 7.55 9.60
C LEU A 136 -1.77 7.87 10.95
N ARG A 137 -0.46 8.11 10.96
CA ARG A 137 0.39 8.24 12.17
C ARG A 137 1.03 9.63 12.26
N ALA A 138 1.79 9.91 13.31
CA ALA A 138 2.31 11.24 13.63
C ALA A 138 2.99 11.99 12.45
N ALA A 139 3.81 11.30 11.63
CA ALA A 139 4.46 11.95 10.48
C ALA A 139 3.51 12.30 9.30
N HIS A 140 2.22 11.94 9.39
CA HIS A 140 1.17 12.33 8.44
C HIS A 140 0.33 13.51 8.95
N GLU A 141 0.60 14.00 10.16
CA GLU A 141 -0.12 15.10 10.81
C GLU A 141 0.18 16.45 10.14
N GLY A 142 -0.86 17.28 9.99
CA GLY A 142 -0.72 18.64 9.44
C GLY A 142 -1.31 19.71 10.34
N ALA A 143 -2.38 19.39 11.05
CA ALA A 143 -2.95 20.19 12.12
C ALA A 143 -3.17 19.29 13.34
N PRO A 144 -3.16 19.83 14.58
CA PRO A 144 -3.25 18.99 15.79
C PRO A 144 -4.39 17.95 15.76
N GLY A 145 -4.01 16.69 15.92
CA GLY A 145 -4.84 15.48 15.87
C GLY A 145 -5.30 15.06 14.47
N ARG A 146 -4.86 15.71 13.40
CA ARG A 146 -5.43 15.59 12.04
C ARG A 146 -4.37 15.45 10.95
N SER A 147 -4.62 14.53 10.02
CA SER A 147 -3.76 14.37 8.86
C SER A 147 -3.70 15.63 7.99
N HIS A 148 -2.52 15.91 7.44
CA HIS A 148 -2.37 16.91 6.39
C HIS A 148 -3.17 16.51 5.14
N GLY A 149 -3.95 17.43 4.57
CA GLY A 149 -4.80 17.13 3.41
C GLY A 149 -4.04 16.53 2.22
N GLY A 150 -2.79 16.96 2.00
CA GLY A 150 -1.93 16.38 0.95
C GLY A 150 -1.68 14.88 1.08
N ILE A 151 -1.69 14.31 2.30
CA ILE A 151 -1.55 12.86 2.52
C ILE A 151 -2.83 12.12 2.09
N VAL A 152 -4.00 12.66 2.44
CA VAL A 152 -5.31 12.16 1.98
C VAL A 152 -5.43 12.29 0.45
N ALA A 153 -4.82 13.32 -0.15
CA ALA A 153 -4.79 13.47 -1.60
C ALA A 153 -3.93 12.42 -2.30
N ALA A 154 -2.73 12.18 -1.78
CA ALA A 154 -1.86 11.12 -2.27
C ALA A 154 -2.51 9.73 -2.09
N LEU A 155 -3.21 9.50 -0.97
CA LEU A 155 -4.00 8.28 -0.73
C LEU A 155 -5.05 8.03 -1.82
N PHE A 156 -5.87 9.02 -2.16
CA PHE A 156 -6.90 8.84 -3.18
C PHE A 156 -6.29 8.56 -4.57
N ASP A 157 -5.31 9.36 -5.02
CA ASP A 157 -4.65 9.17 -6.31
C ASP A 157 -4.09 7.74 -6.46
N ASP A 158 -3.40 7.27 -5.42
CA ASP A 158 -2.71 5.99 -5.46
C ASP A 158 -3.68 4.81 -5.41
N VAL A 159 -4.71 4.87 -4.54
CA VAL A 159 -5.71 3.79 -4.40
C VAL A 159 -6.62 3.70 -5.63
N TYR A 160 -6.93 4.81 -6.33
CA TYR A 160 -7.60 4.74 -7.64
C TYR A 160 -6.81 3.91 -8.67
N GLY A 161 -5.47 3.87 -8.56
CA GLY A 161 -4.61 3.03 -9.39
C GLY A 161 -4.95 1.53 -9.30
N PHE A 162 -5.57 1.06 -8.22
CA PHE A 162 -5.96 -0.34 -8.07
C PHE A 162 -7.28 -0.66 -8.79
N VAL A 163 -8.16 0.32 -9.01
CA VAL A 163 -9.33 0.18 -9.90
C VAL A 163 -8.89 -0.10 -11.33
N LEU A 164 -7.76 0.49 -11.76
CA LEU A 164 -7.15 0.22 -13.06
C LEU A 164 -6.66 -1.23 -13.18
N THR A 165 -6.08 -1.78 -12.11
CA THR A 165 -5.70 -3.20 -12.02
C THR A 165 -6.91 -4.13 -12.12
N ILE A 166 -7.99 -3.86 -11.36
CA ILE A 166 -9.25 -4.61 -11.41
C ILE A 166 -9.88 -4.61 -12.82
N HIS A 167 -9.62 -3.58 -13.62
CA HIS A 167 -10.12 -3.44 -14.99
C HIS A 167 -9.07 -3.75 -16.08
N SER A 168 -7.85 -4.20 -15.73
CA SER A 168 -6.72 -4.41 -16.65
C SER A 168 -6.48 -3.24 -17.63
N GLN A 169 -6.63 -1.99 -17.16
CA GLN A 169 -6.65 -0.80 -18.00
C GLN A 169 -5.57 0.20 -17.61
N ALA A 170 -4.50 0.29 -18.40
CA ALA A 170 -3.49 1.34 -18.23
C ALA A 170 -4.10 2.75 -18.42
N ALA A 171 -3.87 3.66 -17.48
CA ALA A 171 -4.33 5.05 -17.53
C ALA A 171 -3.45 5.96 -16.65
N PHE A 172 -3.49 7.27 -16.91
CA PHE A 172 -2.87 8.29 -16.05
C PHE A 172 -3.93 9.18 -15.41
N THR A 173 -3.66 9.70 -14.19
CA THR A 173 -4.51 10.72 -13.56
C THR A 173 -4.52 11.98 -14.43
N GLY A 174 -5.71 12.42 -14.84
CA GLY A 174 -5.92 13.68 -15.57
C GLY A 174 -6.44 14.80 -14.67
N GLU A 175 -7.32 14.47 -13.73
CA GLU A 175 -7.86 15.39 -12.73
C GLU A 175 -8.15 14.64 -11.43
N LEU A 176 -7.85 15.25 -10.29
CA LEU A 176 -8.19 14.76 -8.95
C LEU A 176 -8.87 15.87 -8.15
N GLY A 177 -10.13 15.67 -7.77
CA GLY A 177 -10.90 16.53 -6.90
C GLY A 177 -11.13 15.87 -5.55
N ILE A 178 -11.01 16.64 -4.46
CA ILE A 178 -11.21 16.16 -3.09
C ILE A 178 -11.99 17.18 -2.29
N ARG A 179 -12.97 16.68 -1.54
CA ARG A 179 -13.80 17.42 -0.61
C ARG A 179 -13.58 16.84 0.78
N TYR A 180 -12.97 17.64 1.66
CA TYR A 180 -12.78 17.30 3.07
C TYR A 180 -14.08 17.64 3.82
N GLU A 181 -14.78 16.63 4.30
CA GLU A 181 -16.05 16.78 5.02
C GLU A 181 -15.81 16.94 6.53
N ALA A 182 -14.76 16.30 7.05
CA ALA A 182 -14.31 16.41 8.43
C ALA A 182 -12.78 16.29 8.53
N GLY A 183 -12.22 16.58 9.71
CA GLY A 183 -10.78 16.41 9.94
C GLY A 183 -10.42 14.93 10.03
N THR A 184 -9.68 14.42 9.03
CA THR A 184 -9.16 13.04 9.02
C THR A 184 -8.26 12.80 10.24
N PRO A 185 -8.60 11.88 11.16
CA PRO A 185 -7.86 11.71 12.40
C PRO A 185 -6.49 11.06 12.20
N ILE A 186 -5.57 11.35 13.12
CA ILE A 186 -4.36 10.55 13.35
C ILE A 186 -4.67 9.45 14.38
N GLY A 187 -4.07 8.27 14.21
CA GLY A 187 -4.12 7.15 15.16
C GLY A 187 -5.41 6.34 15.17
N ARG A 188 -6.34 6.59 14.24
CA ARG A 188 -7.60 5.83 14.11
C ARG A 188 -7.66 5.05 12.80
N PRO A 189 -8.32 3.87 12.78
CA PRO A 189 -8.49 3.08 11.57
C PRO A 189 -9.39 3.80 10.56
N LEU A 190 -8.96 3.80 9.31
CA LEU A 190 -9.66 4.37 8.16
C LEU A 190 -9.89 3.30 7.09
N GLU A 191 -10.99 3.40 6.36
CA GLU A 191 -11.24 2.66 5.12
C GLU A 191 -11.43 3.65 3.96
N CYS A 192 -10.64 3.49 2.90
CA CYS A 192 -10.74 4.22 1.66
C CYS A 192 -11.34 3.30 0.60
N ARG A 193 -12.56 3.61 0.12
CA ARG A 193 -13.23 2.86 -0.95
C ARG A 193 -13.24 3.69 -2.22
N VAL A 194 -12.82 3.11 -3.34
CA VAL A 194 -12.79 3.79 -4.65
C VAL A 194 -13.31 2.89 -5.76
N ARG A 195 -13.94 3.48 -6.78
CA ARG A 195 -14.53 2.75 -7.91
C ARG A 195 -14.63 3.59 -9.18
N GLN A 196 -14.64 2.94 -10.33
CA GLN A 196 -15.02 3.57 -11.59
C GLN A 196 -16.55 3.66 -11.67
N THR A 197 -17.08 4.84 -12.01
CA THR A 197 -18.53 5.09 -12.11
C THR A 197 -19.03 5.28 -13.53
N ARG A 198 -18.18 5.78 -14.44
CA ARG A 198 -18.51 6.00 -15.85
C ARG A 198 -17.26 5.93 -16.72
N ARG A 199 -17.42 5.50 -17.97
CA ARG A 199 -16.42 5.67 -19.04
C ARG A 199 -16.99 6.50 -20.17
N ASP A 200 -16.17 7.37 -20.76
CA ASP A 200 -16.51 8.17 -21.93
C ASP A 200 -15.30 8.22 -22.88
N GLY A 201 -15.29 7.32 -23.87
CA GLY A 201 -14.13 7.07 -24.73
C GLY A 201 -12.89 6.67 -23.93
N ARG A 202 -11.91 7.58 -23.86
CA ARG A 202 -10.67 7.43 -23.06
C ARG A 202 -10.76 8.00 -21.64
N LYS A 203 -11.83 8.71 -21.27
CA LYS A 203 -11.99 9.24 -19.91
C LYS A 203 -12.64 8.18 -19.02
N LEU A 204 -12.00 7.87 -17.90
CA LEU A 204 -12.50 6.99 -16.85
C LEU A 204 -12.83 7.88 -15.65
N TYR A 205 -14.11 7.98 -15.31
CA TYR A 205 -14.58 8.76 -14.17
C TYR A 205 -14.67 7.84 -12.96
N MET A 206 -14.04 8.28 -11.86
CA MET A 206 -13.97 7.53 -10.62
C MET A 206 -14.47 8.37 -9.44
N THR A 207 -14.96 7.69 -8.41
CA THR A 207 -15.39 8.30 -7.15
C THR A 207 -14.82 7.52 -5.97
N GLY A 208 -14.55 8.22 -4.87
CA GLY A 208 -14.00 7.64 -3.66
C GLY A 208 -14.55 8.25 -2.38
N GLU A 209 -14.46 7.49 -1.31
CA GLU A 209 -14.83 7.88 0.05
C GLU A 209 -13.74 7.40 1.02
N LEU A 210 -13.38 8.25 1.98
CA LEU A 210 -12.50 7.91 3.10
C LEU A 210 -13.32 8.05 4.39
N THR A 211 -13.44 6.94 5.11
CA THR A 211 -14.32 6.81 6.28
C THR A 211 -13.53 6.42 7.51
N ASP A 212 -13.79 7.12 8.61
CA ASP A 212 -13.31 6.82 9.95
C ASP A 212 -14.18 5.70 10.54
N THR A 213 -13.65 4.48 10.54
CA THR A 213 -14.41 3.27 10.86
C THR A 213 -14.70 3.13 12.35
N THR A 214 -14.11 3.98 13.21
CA THR A 214 -14.37 3.97 14.66
C THR A 214 -15.73 4.61 15.00
N ASN A 215 -16.27 5.48 14.13
CA ASN A 215 -17.52 6.20 14.33
C ASN A 215 -18.35 6.37 13.04
N ASP A 216 -18.09 5.55 12.03
CA ASP A 216 -18.77 5.55 10.72
C ASP A 216 -18.88 6.94 10.06
N THR A 217 -17.83 7.76 10.22
CA THR A 217 -17.83 9.16 9.75
C THR A 217 -17.01 9.31 8.47
N VAL A 218 -17.66 9.73 7.39
CA VAL A 218 -16.98 10.12 6.16
C VAL A 218 -16.16 11.39 6.41
N VAL A 219 -14.84 11.27 6.33
CA VAL A 219 -13.92 12.40 6.55
C VAL A 219 -13.54 13.09 5.23
N ALA A 220 -13.50 12.37 4.12
CA ALA A 220 -13.27 12.96 2.80
C ALA A 220 -13.98 12.19 1.68
N ARG A 221 -14.33 12.91 0.62
CA ARG A 221 -14.86 12.37 -0.64
C ARG A 221 -13.94 12.79 -1.79
N SER A 222 -13.83 11.96 -2.80
CA SER A 222 -13.04 12.25 -4.00
C SER A 222 -13.81 11.95 -5.28
N THR A 223 -13.45 12.70 -6.33
CA THR A 223 -13.77 12.41 -7.72
C THR A 223 -12.48 12.48 -8.53
N ALA A 224 -12.26 11.58 -9.48
CA ALA A 224 -11.11 11.65 -10.37
C ALA A 224 -11.50 11.37 -11.82
N THR A 225 -10.73 11.94 -12.75
CA THR A 225 -10.77 11.57 -14.17
C THR A 225 -9.41 11.00 -14.56
N PHE A 226 -9.38 9.72 -14.91
CA PHE A 226 -8.21 9.05 -15.48
C PHE A 226 -8.31 9.01 -17.00
N ILE A 227 -7.18 9.12 -17.69
CA ILE A 227 -7.09 9.06 -19.15
C ILE A 227 -6.49 7.72 -19.55
N ALA A 228 -7.33 6.84 -20.09
CA ALA A 228 -6.94 5.56 -20.65
C ALA A 228 -5.94 5.75 -21.81
N ILE A 229 -4.92 4.91 -21.79
CA ILE A 229 -3.87 4.82 -22.80
C ILE A 229 -3.81 3.40 -23.38
N ASP A 230 -3.11 3.26 -24.50
CA ASP A 230 -2.73 1.96 -25.02
C ASP A 230 -1.62 1.35 -24.14
N PRO A 231 -1.72 0.10 -23.67
CA PRO A 231 -0.68 -0.55 -22.86
C PRO A 231 0.71 -0.54 -23.52
N SER A 232 0.80 -0.58 -24.85
CA SER A 232 2.08 -0.48 -25.57
C SER A 232 2.80 0.86 -25.36
N ARG A 233 2.07 1.94 -25.05
CA ARG A 233 2.63 3.25 -24.72
C ARG A 233 3.01 3.39 -23.25
N PHE A 234 2.52 2.51 -22.37
CA PHE A 234 2.91 2.50 -20.96
C PHE A 234 4.33 1.93 -20.77
N ALA A 235 4.70 0.91 -21.56
CA ALA A 235 6.00 0.26 -21.50
C ALA A 235 7.15 1.05 -22.16
N ALA A 236 6.85 2.08 -22.97
CA ALA A 236 7.84 2.78 -23.79
C ALA A 236 8.74 3.77 -23.02
N GLY A 237 8.42 4.10 -21.77
CA GLY A 237 9.07 5.19 -21.04
C GLY A 237 8.65 6.57 -21.56
N ALA A 238 9.27 7.63 -21.01
CA ALA A 238 8.85 9.02 -21.25
C ALA A 238 9.38 9.66 -22.55
N ASP A 239 9.96 8.86 -23.46
CA ASP A 239 10.58 9.31 -24.72
C ASP A 239 9.84 8.75 -25.95
N ALA A 240 8.54 9.10 -26.10
CA ALA A 240 7.69 8.72 -27.24
C ALA A 240 6.67 9.82 -27.62
#